data_AF-I3V276-F1
#
_entry.id   AF-I3V276-F1
#
_cell.length_a   1.000
_cell.length_b   1.000
_cell.length_c   1.000
_cell.angle_alpha   90.00
_cell.angle_beta   90.00
_cell.angle_gamma   90.00
#
_symmetry.space_group_name_H-M   'P 1'
#
loop_
_entity.id
_entity.type
_entity.pdbx_description
1 polymer ?
#
loop_
_entity_poly.entity_id
_entity_poly.type
_entity_poly.pdbx_seq_one_letter_code
_entity_poly.pdbx_strand_id
1 'polypeptide(L)'
;MHPYARPIAELRSSLREMLAHDMTNPDNDPHLSGVMFFCATDEHSRQLIERIELLASEVFFDANGRAISEHMKASAVEGVRIKRNRNAPEDETVIRIALAEKGYITVSTARL
;
A
#
# COMPACT_ATOMS: atom_id res chain seq x y z
N MET A 1 -0.61 18.39 -17.47
CA MET A 1 -1.12 17.20 -16.75
C MET A 1 -0.07 16.78 -15.75
N HIS A 2 -0.41 16.60 -14.46
CA HIS A 2 0.55 16.10 -13.48
C HIS A 2 0.77 14.60 -13.76
N PRO A 3 2.00 14.13 -14.03
CA PRO A 3 2.25 12.75 -14.45
C PRO A 3 1.73 11.69 -13.46
N TYR A 4 1.66 12.05 -12.17
CA TYR A 4 1.20 11.18 -11.09
C TYR A 4 -0.30 11.27 -10.78
N ALA A 5 -1.05 12.19 -11.42
CA ALA A 5 -2.47 12.36 -11.11
C ALA A 5 -3.30 11.11 -11.42
N ARG A 6 -2.97 10.42 -12.52
CA ARG A 6 -3.65 9.18 -12.91
C ARG A 6 -3.27 8.01 -11.99
N PRO A 7 -1.99 7.68 -11.77
CA PRO A 7 -1.60 6.65 -10.80
C PRO A 7 -2.16 6.86 -9.39
N ILE A 8 -2.19 8.10 -8.89
CA ILE A 8 -2.79 8.41 -7.57
C ILE A 8 -4.31 8.16 -7.58
N ALA A 9 -5.02 8.53 -8.67
CA ALA A 9 -6.45 8.25 -8.79
C ALA A 9 -6.74 6.74 -8.83
N GLU A 10 -5.92 5.97 -9.56
CA GLU A 10 -6.03 4.52 -9.62
C GLU A 10 -5.76 3.88 -8.26
N LEU A 11 -4.71 4.31 -7.54
CA LEU A 11 -4.41 3.82 -6.19
C LEU A 11 -5.58 4.08 -5.23
N ARG A 12 -6.17 5.27 -5.28
CA ARG A 12 -7.35 5.61 -4.47
C ARG A 12 -8.54 4.71 -4.79
N SER A 13 -8.73 4.35 -6.07
CA SER A 13 -9.79 3.44 -6.48
C SER A 13 -9.56 2.04 -5.90
N SER A 14 -8.36 1.49 -6.06
CA SER A 14 -8.01 0.16 -5.54
C SER A 14 -8.09 0.08 -4.02
N LEU A 15 -7.69 1.14 -3.30
CA LEU A 15 -7.84 1.19 -1.84
C LEU A 15 -9.31 1.15 -1.39
N ARG A 16 -10.21 1.84 -2.10
CA ARG A 16 -11.65 1.80 -1.79
C ARG A 16 -12.26 0.44 -2.11
N GLU A 17 -11.86 -0.14 -3.24
CA GLU A 17 -12.28 -1.48 -3.65
C GLU A 17 -11.86 -2.53 -2.62
N MET A 18 -10.62 -2.45 -2.15
CA MET A 18 -10.12 -3.31 -1.07
C MET A 18 -10.89 -3.15 0.25
N LEU A 19 -11.28 -1.92 0.61
CA LEU A 19 -12.10 -1.69 1.80
C LEU A 19 -13.52 -2.24 1.66
N ALA A 20 -14.10 -2.18 0.46
CA ALA A 20 -15.43 -2.70 0.17
C ALA A 20 -15.46 -4.22 0.00
N HIS A 21 -14.33 -4.83 -0.37
CA HIS A 21 -14.21 -6.27 -0.58
C HIS A 21 -14.22 -7.04 0.74
N ASP A 22 -14.96 -8.14 0.78
CA ASP A 22 -14.99 -9.05 1.93
C ASP A 22 -13.78 -9.98 1.87
N MET A 23 -12.73 -9.62 2.59
CA MET A 23 -11.46 -10.33 2.60
C MET A 23 -11.49 -11.45 3.62
N THR A 24 -11.18 -12.67 3.19
CA THR A 24 -10.88 -13.76 4.12
C THR A 24 -9.39 -13.74 4.44
N ASN A 25 -9.06 -13.50 5.71
CA ASN A 25 -7.69 -13.55 6.22
C ASN A 25 -7.56 -14.69 7.25
N PRO A 26 -7.39 -15.95 6.81
CA PRO A 26 -7.52 -17.11 7.70
C PRO A 26 -6.30 -17.34 8.59
N ASP A 27 -5.14 -16.76 8.28
CA ASP A 27 -3.94 -16.86 9.12
C ASP A 27 -3.90 -15.79 10.23
N ASN A 28 -4.85 -14.83 10.19
CA ASN A 28 -4.93 -13.66 11.09
C ASN A 28 -3.63 -12.83 11.12
N ASP A 29 -2.78 -12.92 10.10
CA ASP A 29 -1.61 -12.06 9.98
C ASP A 29 -2.10 -10.66 9.56
N PRO A 30 -1.78 -9.61 10.34
CA PRO A 30 -2.18 -8.27 9.97
C PRO A 30 -1.43 -7.74 8.73
N HIS A 31 -0.34 -8.40 8.27
CA HIS A 31 0.42 -8.05 7.08
C HIS A 31 -0.09 -8.80 5.84
N LEU A 32 -0.78 -8.07 4.96
CA LEU A 32 -1.56 -8.65 3.89
C LEU A 32 -0.75 -9.01 2.62
N SER A 33 0.58 -8.85 2.62
CA SER A 33 1.44 -9.29 1.52
C SER A 33 2.43 -10.39 1.90
N GLY A 34 2.13 -11.11 2.98
CA GLY A 34 2.86 -12.33 3.34
C GLY A 34 2.55 -13.50 2.39
N VAL A 35 3.53 -14.38 2.19
CA VAL A 35 3.36 -15.63 1.41
C VAL A 35 2.21 -16.47 1.97
N MET A 36 2.09 -16.54 3.30
CA MET A 36 1.03 -17.29 3.98
C MET A 36 -0.36 -16.70 3.69
N PHE A 37 -0.48 -15.37 3.69
CA PHE A 37 -1.72 -14.68 3.32
C PHE A 37 -2.12 -15.04 1.88
N PHE A 38 -1.19 -14.97 0.93
CA PHE A 38 -1.47 -15.33 -0.47
C PHE A 38 -1.88 -16.79 -0.68
N CYS A 39 -1.41 -17.71 0.15
CA CYS A 39 -1.81 -19.12 0.07
C CYS A 39 -3.28 -19.37 0.46
N ALA A 40 -3.85 -18.49 1.28
CA ALA A 40 -5.13 -18.74 1.94
C ALA A 40 -6.20 -17.66 1.68
N THR A 41 -5.83 -16.55 1.03
CA THR A 41 -6.74 -15.50 0.57
C THR A 41 -7.30 -15.80 -0.82
N ASP A 42 -8.42 -15.17 -1.17
CA ASP A 42 -9.03 -15.28 -2.50
C ASP A 42 -8.23 -14.52 -3.58
N GLU A 43 -8.41 -14.92 -4.84
CA GLU A 43 -7.66 -14.36 -5.96
C GLU A 43 -7.89 -12.85 -6.13
N HIS A 44 -9.11 -12.37 -5.88
CA HIS A 44 -9.43 -10.95 -6.03
C HIS A 44 -8.69 -10.10 -5.00
N SER A 45 -8.66 -10.54 -3.75
CA SER A 45 -7.85 -9.93 -2.69
C SER A 45 -6.37 -9.86 -3.09
N ARG A 46 -5.81 -10.97 -3.60
CA ARG A 46 -4.41 -11.00 -4.06
C ARG A 46 -4.13 -9.97 -5.15
N GLN A 47 -4.96 -9.96 -6.21
CA GLN A 47 -4.81 -9.02 -7.33
C GLN A 47 -4.91 -7.55 -6.89
N LEU A 48 -5.82 -7.24 -5.96
CA LEU A 48 -5.94 -5.90 -5.41
C LEU A 48 -4.72 -5.50 -4.59
N ILE A 49 -4.14 -6.40 -3.79
CA ILE A 49 -2.93 -6.14 -3.01
C ILE A 49 -1.75 -5.88 -3.94
N GLU A 50 -1.52 -6.75 -4.91
CA GLU A 50 -0.44 -6.59 -5.89
C GLU A 50 -0.58 -5.26 -6.64
N ARG A 51 -1.79 -4.89 -7.06
CA ARG A 51 -2.05 -3.61 -7.73
C ARG A 51 -1.78 -2.41 -6.80
N ILE A 52 -2.21 -2.48 -5.54
CA ILE A 52 -1.95 -1.43 -4.55
C ILE A 52 -0.45 -1.28 -4.31
N GLU A 53 0.30 -2.37 -4.16
CA GLU A 53 1.75 -2.37 -3.94
C GLU A 53 2.50 -1.75 -5.11
N LEU A 54 2.15 -2.12 -6.35
CA LEU A 54 2.74 -1.57 -7.56
C LEU A 54 2.49 -0.05 -7.66
N LEU A 55 1.23 0.37 -7.55
CA LEU A 55 0.87 1.79 -7.66
C LEU A 55 1.48 2.62 -6.52
N ALA A 56 1.45 2.11 -5.27
CA ALA A 56 2.04 2.78 -4.12
C ALA A 56 3.57 2.93 -4.27
N SER A 57 4.25 1.91 -4.81
CA SER A 57 5.69 1.98 -5.07
C SER A 57 6.01 3.01 -6.16
N GLU A 58 5.18 3.12 -7.20
CA GLU A 58 5.34 4.13 -8.26
C GLU A 58 5.11 5.55 -7.74
N VAL A 59 4.13 5.75 -6.86
CA VAL A 59 3.71 7.11 -6.47
C VAL A 59 4.34 7.62 -5.18
N PHE A 60 4.76 6.76 -4.25
CA PHE A 60 5.20 7.22 -2.94
C PHE A 60 6.69 7.44 -2.82
N PHE A 61 7.49 7.01 -3.79
CA PHE A 61 8.94 7.16 -3.72
C PHE A 61 9.44 8.08 -4.84
N ASP A 62 10.38 8.97 -4.50
CA ASP A 62 11.14 9.72 -5.49
C ASP A 62 12.28 8.86 -6.06
N ALA A 63 13.02 9.43 -7.02
CA ALA A 63 14.13 8.75 -7.67
C ALA A 63 15.28 8.33 -6.72
N ASN A 64 15.35 8.89 -5.51
CA ASN A 64 16.35 8.55 -4.49
C ASN A 64 15.77 7.60 -3.41
N GLY A 65 14.58 7.05 -3.64
CA GLY A 65 13.90 6.18 -2.70
C GLY A 65 13.33 6.91 -1.48
N ARG A 66 13.12 8.23 -1.53
CA ARG A 66 12.55 9.01 -0.42
C ARG A 66 11.03 9.11 -0.55
N ALA A 67 10.34 9.12 0.59
CA ALA A 67 8.88 9.24 0.62
C ALA A 67 8.40 10.62 0.12
N ILE A 68 7.53 10.64 -0.89
CA ILE A 68 6.84 11.83 -1.39
C ILE A 68 5.58 12.08 -0.54
N SER A 69 5.73 12.91 0.50
CA SER A 69 4.66 13.17 1.47
C SER A 69 3.39 13.77 0.85
N GLU A 70 3.50 14.53 -0.23
CA GLU A 70 2.36 15.13 -0.93
C GLU A 70 1.50 14.05 -1.62
N HIS A 71 2.13 13.08 -2.28
CA HIS A 71 1.43 11.97 -2.93
C HIS A 71 0.76 11.05 -1.91
N MET A 72 1.40 10.79 -0.77
CA MET A 72 0.80 10.04 0.34
C MET A 72 -0.48 10.74 0.86
N LYS A 73 -0.45 12.08 1.01
CA LYS A 73 -1.64 12.86 1.40
C LYS A 73 -2.72 12.84 0.33
N ALA A 74 -2.35 13.00 -0.94
CA ALA A 74 -3.29 12.97 -2.06
C ALA A 74 -3.97 11.60 -2.22
N SER A 75 -3.30 10.53 -1.83
CA SER A 75 -3.82 9.15 -1.87
C SER A 75 -4.70 8.79 -0.67
N ALA A 76 -4.87 9.69 0.30
CA ALA A 76 -5.68 9.44 1.48
C ALA A 76 -7.16 9.21 1.12
N VAL A 77 -7.69 8.07 1.57
CA VAL A 77 -9.12 7.73 1.49
C VAL A 77 -9.62 7.39 2.89
N GLU A 78 -10.91 7.58 3.13
CA GLU A 78 -11.52 7.20 4.40
C GLU A 78 -11.29 5.72 4.70
N GLY A 79 -11.01 5.38 5.97
CA GLY A 79 -10.65 4.02 6.37
C GLY A 79 -9.21 3.60 6.06
N VAL A 80 -8.40 4.44 5.41
CA VAL A 80 -6.98 4.16 5.13
C VAL A 80 -6.05 5.14 5.83
N ARG A 81 -5.00 4.62 6.48
CA ARG A 81 -3.92 5.42 7.07
C ARG A 81 -2.59 5.07 6.41
N ILE A 82 -2.00 6.07 5.74
CA ILE A 82 -0.72 5.92 5.04
C ILE A 82 0.35 6.63 5.88
N LYS A 83 1.36 5.89 6.34
CA LYS A 83 2.43 6.43 7.20
C LYS A 83 3.78 5.83 6.83
N ARG A 84 4.82 6.65 6.85
CA ARG A 84 6.20 6.17 6.80
C ARG A 84 6.54 5.48 8.12
N ASN A 85 7.17 4.30 8.05
CA ASN A 85 7.77 3.66 9.20
C ASN A 85 9.08 4.38 9.54
N ARG A 86 9.16 4.96 10.74
CA ARG A 86 10.32 5.73 11.21
C ARG A 86 11.42 4.85 11.80
N ASN A 87 11.11 3.58 12.07
CA ASN A 87 12.04 2.61 12.63
C ASN A 87 12.72 1.75 11.54
N ALA A 88 12.47 2.05 10.27
CA ALA A 88 13.15 1.38 9.16
C ALA A 88 14.65 1.74 9.15
N PRO A 89 15.51 0.85 8.64
CA PRO A 89 16.93 1.14 8.40
C PRO A 89 17.15 2.46 7.64
N GLU A 90 18.29 3.13 7.86
CA GLU A 90 18.54 4.44 7.26
C GLU A 90 18.67 4.41 5.73
N ASP A 91 19.05 3.25 5.19
CA ASP A 91 19.18 2.89 3.78
C ASP A 91 17.86 2.42 3.15
N GLU A 92 16.76 2.45 3.89
CA GLU A 92 15.45 2.03 3.41
C GLU A 92 14.37 3.08 3.71
N THR A 93 13.42 3.25 2.79
CA THR A 93 12.16 3.91 3.11
C THR A 93 11.04 2.88 3.08
N VAL A 94 10.44 2.64 4.24
CA VAL A 94 9.28 1.76 4.39
C VAL A 94 8.02 2.60 4.62
N ILE A 95 6.95 2.33 3.88
CA ILE A 95 5.64 2.97 4.01
C ILE A 95 4.59 1.90 4.31
N ARG A 96 3.81 2.13 5.36
CA ARG A 96 2.69 1.29 5.78
C ARG A 96 1.37 1.92 5.37
N ILE A 97 0.54 1.14 4.70
CA ILE A 97 -0.83 1.47 4.30
C ILE A 97 -1.75 0.61 5.17
N ALA A 98 -2.27 1.17 6.27
CA ALA A 98 -3.19 0.46 7.14
C ALA A 98 -4.63 0.62 6.65
N LEU A 99 -5.34 -0.50 6.52
CA LEU A 99 -6.74 -0.61 6.12
C LEU A 99 -7.57 -0.87 7.38
N ALA A 100 -8.63 -0.07 7.60
CA ALA A 100 -9.49 -0.21 8.76
C ALA A 100 -10.02 -1.65 8.87
N GLU A 101 -9.79 -2.25 10.04
CA GLU A 101 -10.28 -3.59 10.43
C GLU A 101 -9.78 -4.76 9.56
N LYS A 102 -8.92 -4.50 8.57
CA LYS A 102 -8.46 -5.52 7.61
C LYS A 102 -6.98 -5.86 7.73
N GLY A 103 -6.15 -4.94 8.22
CA GLY A 103 -4.70 -5.14 8.35
C GLY A 103 -3.92 -4.02 7.68
N TYR A 104 -2.76 -4.35 7.11
CA TYR A 104 -1.91 -3.39 6.44
C TYR A 104 -1.08 -4.01 5.32
N ILE A 105 -0.78 -3.16 4.34
CA ILE A 105 0.16 -3.42 3.25
C ILE A 105 1.41 -2.59 3.52
N THR A 106 2.58 -3.14 3.20
CA THR A 106 3.86 -2.44 3.30
C THR A 106 4.49 -2.34 1.92
N VAL A 107 4.93 -1.14 1.55
CA VAL A 107 5.82 -0.95 0.40
C VAL A 107 7.14 -0.39 0.89
N SER A 108 8.24 -0.83 0.32
CA SER A 108 9.55 -0.30 0.65
C SER A 108 10.45 -0.16 -0.56
N THR A 109 11.46 0.67 -0.41
CA THR A 109 12.49 0.89 -1.42
C THR A 109 13.82 1.23 -0.75
N ALA A 110 14.92 0.83 -1.37
CA ALA A 110 16.25 1.23 -0.96
C ALA A 110 16.46 2.72 -1.27
N ARG A 111 17.27 3.38 -0.43
CA ARG A 111 17.71 4.75 -0.65
C ARG A 111 19.03 4.76 -1.40
N LEU A 112 19.14 5.67 -2.36
CA LEU A 112 20.35 5.93 -3.13
C LEU A 112 21.16 7.06 -2.52
#